data_AF-A0A6S7J189-F1
#
_entry.id   AF-A0A6S7J189-F1
#
_cell.length_a   1.000
_cell.length_b   1.000
_cell.length_c   1.000
_cell.angle_alpha   90.00
_cell.angle_beta   90.00
_cell.angle_gamma   90.00
#
_symmetry.space_group_name_H-M   'P 1'
#
loop_
_entity.id
_entity.type
_entity.pdbx_description
1 polymer ?
#
loop_
_entity_poly.entity_id
_entity_poly.type
_entity_poly.pdbx_seq_one_letter_code
_entity_poly.pdbx_strand_id
1 'polypeptide(L)'
;TQSLADEAAEKVKITYTDCKTPIISIQDAIEASSFFSAQIVDQVFGDPDGAMASSAHVISGEISLGTQHHIHMETHACLCIPGEEEMEIYAATQYIDATQMAIAQVLNIPEKRLVC
;
A
#
# COMPACT_ATOMS: atom_id res chain seq x y z
N THR A 1 -25.91 12.04 -7.78
CA THR A 1 -25.53 12.40 -6.39
C THR A 1 -24.69 11.27 -5.83
N GLN A 2 -24.02 11.48 -4.70
CA GLN A 2 -23.26 10.42 -4.02
C GLN A 2 -24.15 9.21 -3.70
N SER A 3 -25.30 9.42 -3.07
CA SER A 3 -26.25 8.34 -2.72
C SER A 3 -26.66 7.45 -3.91
N LEU A 4 -26.95 8.06 -5.07
CA LEU A 4 -27.32 7.31 -6.28
C LEU A 4 -26.15 6.51 -6.86
N ALA A 5 -24.92 7.00 -6.70
CA ALA A 5 -23.72 6.27 -7.15
C ALA A 5 -23.49 5.04 -6.26
N ASP A 6 -23.64 5.18 -4.94
CA ASP A 6 -23.51 4.09 -3.98
C ASP A 6 -24.55 2.98 -4.25
N GLU A 7 -25.83 3.36 -4.41
CA GLU A 7 -26.91 2.43 -4.75
C GLU A 7 -26.71 1.73 -6.11
N ALA A 8 -26.09 2.42 -7.08
CA ALA A 8 -25.79 1.84 -8.39
C ALA A 8 -24.63 0.85 -8.32
N ALA A 9 -23.60 1.15 -7.53
CA ALA A 9 -22.45 0.26 -7.33
C ALA A 9 -22.86 -1.09 -6.73
N GLU A 10 -23.77 -1.09 -5.74
CA GLU A 10 -24.31 -2.33 -5.13
C GLU A 10 -25.06 -3.24 -6.11
N LYS A 11 -25.55 -2.70 -7.23
CA LYS A 11 -26.30 -3.45 -8.24
C LYS A 11 -25.39 -4.11 -9.28
N VAL A 12 -24.10 -3.77 -9.31
CA VAL A 12 -23.14 -4.35 -10.25
C VAL A 12 -22.90 -5.82 -9.88
N LYS A 13 -23.16 -6.73 -10.82
CA LYS A 13 -22.93 -8.17 -10.64
C LYS A 13 -21.63 -8.58 -11.31
N ILE A 14 -20.69 -9.08 -10.53
CA ILE A 14 -19.39 -9.58 -11.01
C ILE A 14 -19.28 -11.05 -10.63
N THR A 15 -18.83 -11.88 -11.58
CA THR A 15 -18.56 -13.31 -11.36
C THR A 15 -17.06 -13.52 -11.42
N TYR A 16 -16.53 -14.23 -10.43
CA TYR A 16 -15.12 -14.58 -10.34
C TYR A 16 -14.96 -16.11 -10.35
N THR A 17 -13.79 -16.57 -10.77
CA THR A 17 -13.35 -17.95 -10.64
C THR A 17 -12.03 -17.94 -9.89
N ASP A 18 -11.89 -18.81 -8.88
CA ASP A 18 -10.67 -18.88 -8.09
C ASP A 18 -9.52 -19.42 -8.95
N CYS A 19 -8.51 -18.58 -9.17
CA CYS A 19 -7.35 -18.94 -9.98
C CYS A 19 -6.24 -19.60 -9.14
N LYS A 20 -6.06 -19.18 -7.88
CA LYS A 20 -5.00 -19.65 -6.95
C LYS A 20 -5.44 -19.46 -5.50
N THR A 21 -4.90 -20.26 -4.58
CA THR A 21 -5.06 -20.06 -3.14
C THR A 21 -4.45 -18.71 -2.73
N PRO A 22 -5.19 -17.83 -2.05
CA PRO A 22 -4.66 -16.56 -1.59
C PRO A 22 -3.64 -16.75 -0.47
N ILE A 23 -2.58 -15.94 -0.50
CA ILE A 23 -1.60 -15.81 0.58
C ILE A 23 -2.06 -14.65 1.45
N ILE A 24 -2.43 -14.91 2.70
CA ILE A 24 -3.03 -13.90 3.58
C ILE A 24 -2.14 -13.64 4.80
N SER A 25 -1.61 -14.70 5.42
CA SER A 25 -0.79 -14.57 6.62
C SER A 25 0.69 -14.38 6.27
N ILE A 26 1.46 -13.81 7.22
CA ILE A 26 2.92 -13.73 7.11
C ILE A 26 3.52 -15.14 6.97
N GLN A 27 2.97 -16.12 7.70
CA GLN A 27 3.42 -17.50 7.66
C GLN A 27 3.19 -18.14 6.28
N ASP A 28 2.02 -17.88 5.67
CA ASP A 28 1.70 -18.36 4.31
C ASP A 28 2.71 -17.81 3.30
N ALA A 29 3.10 -16.53 3.45
CA ALA A 29 4.05 -15.88 2.57
C ALA A 29 5.46 -16.47 2.73
N ILE A 30 5.88 -16.80 3.96
CA ILE A 30 7.15 -17.48 4.24
C ILE A 30 7.16 -18.87 3.60
N GLU A 31 6.11 -19.65 3.80
CA GLU A 31 5.99 -21.01 3.25
C GLU A 31 5.96 -21.01 1.72
N ALA A 32 5.30 -20.02 1.11
CA ALA A 32 5.25 -19.84 -0.34
C ALA A 32 6.48 -19.13 -0.93
N SER A 33 7.46 -18.72 -0.11
CA SER A 33 8.60 -17.89 -0.53
C SER A 33 8.18 -16.64 -1.32
N SER A 34 7.06 -16.03 -0.92
CA SER A 34 6.44 -14.89 -1.59
C SER A 34 6.88 -13.58 -0.92
N PHE A 35 8.02 -13.06 -1.35
CA PHE A 35 8.64 -11.86 -0.78
C PHE A 35 8.78 -10.74 -1.81
N PHE A 36 8.73 -9.48 -1.35
CA PHE A 36 9.20 -8.35 -2.15
C PHE A 36 10.74 -8.35 -2.17
N SER A 37 11.33 -8.44 -3.37
CA SER A 37 12.74 -8.76 -3.60
C SER A 37 13.76 -7.74 -3.07
N ALA A 38 13.36 -6.56 -2.60
CA ALA A 38 14.24 -5.44 -2.29
C ALA A 38 14.45 -5.15 -0.79
N GLN A 39 13.90 -5.96 0.13
CA GLN A 39 13.75 -5.55 1.54
C GLN A 39 14.40 -6.46 2.59
N ILE A 40 15.05 -7.56 2.20
CA ILE A 40 15.79 -8.37 3.17
C ILE A 40 17.17 -7.76 3.35
N VAL A 41 17.31 -6.88 4.35
CA VAL A 41 18.60 -6.33 4.74
C VAL A 41 19.14 -7.18 5.89
N ASP A 42 20.02 -8.13 5.57
CA ASP A 42 20.78 -8.85 6.59
C ASP A 42 21.91 -7.94 7.08
N GLN A 43 21.73 -7.36 8.28
CA GLN A 43 22.72 -6.49 8.91
C GLN A 43 23.33 -7.19 10.11
N VAL A 44 24.57 -7.66 9.95
CA VAL A 44 25.37 -8.25 11.03
C VAL A 44 26.39 -7.24 11.53
N PHE A 45 26.38 -7.01 12.84
CA PHE A 45 27.37 -6.16 13.52
C PHE A 45 28.17 -6.99 14.53
N GLY A 46 29.48 -7.11 14.32
CA GLY A 46 30.37 -7.88 15.20
C GLY A 46 30.28 -9.39 15.00
N ASP A 47 30.48 -10.16 16.09
CA ASP A 47 30.43 -11.62 16.12
C ASP A 47 29.30 -12.10 17.05
N PRO A 48 28.05 -12.18 16.54
CA PRO A 48 26.91 -12.62 17.34
C PRO A 48 27.02 -14.08 17.77
N ASP A 49 27.61 -14.95 16.94
CA ASP A 49 27.76 -16.38 17.24
C ASP A 49 28.70 -16.59 18.43
N GLY A 50 29.85 -15.90 18.45
CA GLY A 50 30.80 -15.93 19.57
C GLY A 50 30.21 -15.35 20.87
N ALA A 51 29.44 -14.26 20.77
CA ALA A 51 28.74 -13.68 21.92
C ALA A 51 27.67 -14.63 22.50
N MET A 52 26.89 -15.29 21.63
CA MET A 52 25.88 -16.26 22.04
C MET A 52 26.52 -17.48 22.74
N ALA A 53 27.62 -18.00 22.19
CA ALA A 53 28.32 -19.16 22.74
C ALA A 53 28.93 -18.92 24.13
N SER A 54 29.30 -17.68 24.45
CA SER A 54 29.90 -17.30 25.74
C SER A 54 28.88 -16.82 26.79
N SER A 55 27.60 -16.75 26.44
CA SER A 55 26.55 -16.22 27.31
C SER A 55 26.12 -17.21 28.40
N ALA A 56 25.92 -16.70 29.62
CA ALA A 56 25.46 -17.52 30.75
C ALA A 56 24.00 -17.98 30.64
N HIS A 57 23.18 -17.22 29.89
CA HIS A 57 21.77 -17.50 29.67
C HIS A 57 21.40 -17.18 28.21
N VAL A 58 20.53 -18.01 27.63
CA VAL A 58 19.98 -17.83 26.28
C VAL A 58 18.45 -17.89 26.39
N ILE A 59 17.77 -16.90 25.81
CA ILE A 59 16.31 -16.81 25.79
C ILE A 59 15.86 -16.74 24.34
N SER A 60 14.92 -17.62 23.98
CA SER A 60 14.29 -17.66 22.66
C SER A 60 12.79 -17.47 22.78
N GLY A 61 12.20 -16.72 21.85
CA GLY A 61 10.76 -16.54 21.77
C GLY A 61 10.37 -15.84 20.47
N GLU A 62 9.07 -15.78 20.24
CA GLU A 62 8.47 -15.10 19.11
C GLU A 62 7.45 -14.08 19.63
N ILE A 63 7.32 -12.95 18.95
CA ILE A 63 6.26 -11.98 19.17
C ILE A 63 5.57 -11.68 17.84
N SER A 64 4.25 -11.50 17.89
CA SER A 64 3.46 -11.02 16.77
C SER A 64 2.84 -9.68 17.16
N LEU A 65 2.89 -8.73 16.24
CA LEU A 65 2.33 -7.39 16.40
C LEU A 65 1.19 -7.22 15.38
N GLY A 66 0.05 -6.72 15.86
CA GLY A 66 -1.12 -6.48 15.02
C GLY A 66 -0.98 -5.26 14.11
N THR A 67 -2.00 -5.03 13.30
CA THR A 67 -2.08 -3.87 12.40
C THR A 67 -2.64 -2.63 13.11
N GLN A 68 -2.40 -1.46 12.51
CA GLN A 68 -2.97 -0.20 12.95
C GLN A 68 -3.56 0.53 11.74
N HIS A 69 -4.73 1.13 11.93
CA HIS A 69 -5.33 2.03 10.95
C HIS A 69 -4.99 3.48 11.28
N HIS A 70 -4.79 4.32 10.26
CA HIS A 70 -4.39 5.73 10.45
C HIS A 70 -5.43 6.56 11.21
N ILE A 71 -6.73 6.35 10.92
CA ILE A 71 -7.86 7.07 11.56
C ILE A 71 -7.67 8.59 11.50
N HIS A 72 -7.28 9.11 10.34
CA HIS A 72 -7.30 10.54 10.08
C HIS A 72 -8.76 11.03 10.03
N MET A 73 -9.02 12.22 10.60
CA MET A 73 -10.38 12.75 10.75
C MET A 73 -11.02 13.13 9.41
N GLU A 74 -10.23 13.64 8.47
CA GLU A 74 -10.64 13.86 7.08
C GLU A 74 -10.34 12.57 6.29
N THR A 75 -11.36 11.92 5.73
CA THR A 75 -11.16 10.75 4.86
C THR A 75 -10.54 11.14 3.52
N HIS A 76 -9.96 10.17 2.79
CA HIS A 76 -9.45 10.43 1.44
C HIS A 76 -10.53 11.07 0.56
N ALA A 77 -10.18 12.22 -0.03
CA ALA A 77 -11.04 12.99 -0.90
C ALA A 77 -10.22 13.56 -2.07
N CYS A 78 -10.84 13.62 -3.25
CA CYS A 78 -10.24 14.21 -4.44
C CYS A 78 -11.34 14.82 -5.31
N LEU A 79 -11.18 16.08 -5.71
CA LEU A 79 -12.03 16.76 -6.66
C LEU A 79 -11.19 17.12 -7.89
N CYS A 80 -11.58 16.59 -9.05
CA CYS A 80 -10.97 16.91 -10.33
C CYS A 80 -11.92 17.78 -11.15
N ILE A 81 -11.45 18.94 -11.61
CA ILE A 81 -12.20 19.89 -12.41
C ILE A 81 -11.52 19.99 -13.79
N PRO A 82 -12.05 19.30 -14.81
CA PRO A 82 -11.47 19.34 -16.15
C PRO A 82 -11.78 20.69 -16.83
N GLY A 83 -10.73 21.39 -17.26
CA GLY A 83 -10.79 22.50 -18.21
C GLY A 83 -10.46 22.08 -19.63
N GLU A 84 -10.39 23.05 -20.55
CA GLU A 84 -10.07 22.79 -21.97
C GLU A 84 -8.58 22.39 -22.16
N GLU A 85 -7.68 23.10 -21.48
CA GLU A 85 -6.24 22.85 -21.54
C GLU A 85 -5.68 22.20 -20.28
N GLU A 86 -6.21 22.48 -19.09
CA GLU A 86 -5.68 21.95 -17.84
C GLU A 86 -6.78 21.35 -16.96
N MET A 87 -6.41 20.42 -16.08
CA MET A 87 -7.29 19.88 -15.04
C MET A 87 -6.80 20.35 -13.69
N GLU A 88 -7.66 21.04 -12.94
CA GLU A 88 -7.41 21.38 -11.55
C GLU A 88 -7.81 20.21 -10.64
N ILE A 89 -6.97 19.90 -9.67
CA ILE A 89 -7.12 18.76 -8.77
C ILE A 89 -6.96 19.29 -7.34
N TYR A 90 -7.95 19.00 -6.50
CA TYR A 90 -7.90 19.27 -5.07
C TYR A 90 -7.93 17.94 -4.35
N ALA A 91 -6.80 17.51 -3.78
CA ALA A 91 -6.66 16.19 -3.17
C ALA A 91 -6.17 16.27 -1.72
N ALA A 92 -6.77 15.47 -0.83
CA ALA A 92 -6.24 15.21 0.50
C ALA A 92 -5.04 14.25 0.41
N THR A 93 -3.87 14.79 0.03
CA THR A 93 -2.62 14.04 -0.21
C THR A 93 -1.43 14.65 0.52
N GLN A 94 -0.47 13.81 0.90
CA GLN A 94 0.82 14.25 1.43
C GLN A 94 1.90 14.33 0.33
N TYR A 95 1.64 13.81 -0.87
CA TYR A 95 2.63 13.71 -1.94
C TYR A 95 2.03 14.17 -3.28
N ILE A 96 2.02 15.49 -3.46
CA ILE A 96 1.40 16.17 -4.61
C ILE A 96 2.01 15.71 -5.95
N ASP A 97 3.34 15.63 -6.03
CA ASP A 97 4.04 15.19 -7.25
C ASP A 97 3.63 13.77 -7.66
N ALA A 98 3.58 12.83 -6.70
CA ALA A 98 3.16 11.46 -6.99
C ALA A 98 1.69 11.38 -7.44
N THR A 99 0.81 12.23 -6.87
CA THR A 99 -0.58 12.35 -7.32
C THR A 99 -0.64 12.83 -8.78
N GLN A 100 0.12 13.88 -9.13
CA GLN A 100 0.19 14.41 -10.49
C GLN A 100 0.71 13.35 -11.48
N MET A 101 1.83 12.70 -11.15
CA MET A 101 2.44 11.64 -11.99
C MET A 101 1.48 10.47 -12.21
N ALA A 102 0.79 10.00 -11.18
CA ALA A 102 -0.14 8.87 -11.28
C ALA A 102 -1.33 9.20 -12.20
N ILE A 103 -1.90 10.40 -12.07
CA ILE A 103 -3.02 10.84 -12.91
C ILE A 103 -2.57 11.01 -14.36
N ALA A 104 -1.41 11.64 -14.58
CA ALA A 104 -0.83 11.81 -15.91
C ALA A 104 -0.62 10.46 -16.62
N GLN A 105 -0.12 9.45 -15.88
CA GLN A 105 0.10 8.11 -16.39
C GLN A 105 -1.20 7.40 -16.77
N VAL A 106 -2.24 7.47 -15.94
CA VAL A 106 -3.54 6.84 -16.20
C VAL A 106 -4.25 7.48 -17.39
N LEU A 107 -4.22 8.81 -17.48
CA LEU A 107 -4.86 9.55 -18.57
C LEU A 107 -4.00 9.61 -19.83
N ASN A 108 -2.74 9.18 -19.76
CA ASN A 108 -1.74 9.25 -20.83
C ASN A 108 -1.59 10.68 -21.39
N ILE A 109 -1.44 11.66 -20.50
CA ILE A 109 -1.21 13.08 -20.84
C ILE A 109 0.05 13.61 -20.13
N PRO A 110 0.66 14.69 -20.63
CA PRO A 110 1.77 15.34 -19.93
C PRO A 110 1.37 15.87 -18.55
N GLU A 111 2.23 15.71 -17.55
CA GLU A 111 2.01 16.22 -16.17
C GLU A 111 1.69 17.72 -16.12
N LYS A 112 2.29 18.53 -17.00
CA LYS A 112 2.02 19.97 -17.13
C LYS A 112 0.55 20.32 -17.42
N ARG A 113 -0.29 19.36 -17.79
CA ARG A 113 -1.73 19.53 -18.02
C ARG A 113 -2.55 19.38 -16.74
N LEU A 114 -1.90 19.10 -15.62
CA LEU A 114 -2.50 18.83 -14.32
C LEU A 114 -1.97 19.84 -13.31
N VAL A 115 -2.87 20.46 -12.56
CA VAL A 115 -2.55 21.38 -11.47
C VAL A 115 -3.15 20.80 -10.20
N CYS A 116 -2.29 20.38 -9.26
CA CYS A 116 -2.66 19.77 -7.98
C CYS A 116 -2.40 20.70 -6.80
#